data_AF-A0A9X2L1V9-F1
#
_entry.id   AF-A0A9X2L1V9-F1
#
_cell.length_a   1.000
_cell.length_b   1.000
_cell.length_c   1.000
_cell.angle_alpha   90.00
_cell.angle_beta   90.00
_cell.angle_gamma   90.00
#
_symmetry.space_group_name_H-M   'P 1'
#
loop_
_entity.id
_entity.type
_entity.pdbx_description
1 polymer ?
#
loop_
_entity_poly.entity_id
_entity_poly.type
_entity_poly.pdbx_seq_one_letter_code
_entity_poly.pdbx_strand_id
1 'polypeptide(L)'
;MKFKAKFSFLLLAGLLFVGCSSSKDLPTRTDFSFEFDQNTYHIISISAPSGEGYNYLIQYENDESVLRSMDTNQDGIIDLVQYGDISLEEANTIYTFGIQVAIEQQKFKARKDKRIFIHTEENLEYTLQTFGFYTDLLYNKFEITNLTTADEELFFDMDADGELDTIEQSDRTLEDAQEIYQRILQIGINRDMVVFRFDKFIVLIIPQEKAS
;
A
#
# COMPACT_ATOMS: atom_id res chain seq x y z
N MET A 1 53.24 -34.29 -30.61
CA MET A 1 51.78 -34.27 -30.86
C MET A 1 51.01 -34.46 -29.55
N LYS A 2 51.05 -33.49 -28.62
CA LYS A 2 50.39 -33.56 -27.30
C LYS A 2 50.08 -32.15 -26.77
N PHE A 3 49.13 -31.43 -27.36
CA PHE A 3 48.74 -30.11 -26.83
C PHE A 3 47.25 -29.74 -27.02
N LYS A 4 46.43 -30.59 -27.66
CA LYS A 4 45.04 -30.23 -27.98
C LYS A 4 44.00 -30.59 -26.90
N ALA A 5 44.32 -31.51 -25.97
CA ALA A 5 43.32 -32.03 -25.02
C ALA A 5 43.09 -31.13 -23.79
N LYS A 6 44.04 -30.26 -23.40
CA LYS A 6 43.89 -29.40 -22.21
C LYS A 6 43.02 -28.16 -22.44
N PHE A 7 42.89 -27.71 -23.70
CA PHE A 7 42.14 -26.48 -24.01
C PHE A 7 40.61 -26.70 -24.03
N SER A 8 40.15 -27.89 -24.43
CA SER A 8 38.71 -28.22 -24.44
C SER A 8 38.09 -28.31 -23.04
N PHE A 9 38.86 -28.71 -22.02
CA PHE A 9 38.32 -28.83 -20.66
C PHE A 9 38.14 -27.46 -19.98
N LEU A 10 39.00 -26.49 -20.31
CA LEU A 10 38.90 -25.13 -19.77
C LEU A 10 37.68 -24.38 -20.31
N LEU A 11 37.30 -24.64 -21.57
CA LEU A 11 36.14 -24.01 -22.22
C LEU A 11 34.81 -24.54 -21.68
N LEU A 12 34.77 -25.80 -21.24
CA LEU A 12 33.57 -26.43 -20.66
C LEU A 12 33.33 -25.94 -19.22
N ALA A 13 34.39 -25.69 -18.44
CA ALA A 13 34.27 -25.15 -17.09
C ALA A 13 33.78 -23.68 -17.06
N GLY A 14 34.10 -22.89 -18.08
CA GLY A 14 33.65 -21.50 -18.19
C GLY A 14 32.16 -21.34 -18.48
N LEU A 15 31.53 -22.31 -19.15
CA LEU A 15 30.10 -22.28 -19.49
C LEU A 15 29.18 -22.58 -18.29
N LEU A 16 29.69 -23.18 -17.22
CA LEU A 16 28.90 -23.51 -16.02
C LEU A 16 28.71 -22.33 -15.06
N PHE A 17 29.38 -21.19 -15.29
CA PHE A 17 29.29 -20.00 -14.41
C PHE A 17 28.42 -18.87 -14.97
N VAL A 18 27.73 -19.07 -16.11
CA VAL A 18 26.84 -18.06 -16.72
C VAL A 18 25.37 -18.28 -16.39
N GLY A 19 25.07 -19.01 -15.31
CA GLY A 19 23.75 -19.12 -14.73
C GLY A 19 23.38 -17.86 -13.93
N CYS A 20 23.25 -16.72 -14.61
CA CYS A 20 22.69 -15.52 -14.00
C CYS A 20 21.19 -15.76 -13.82
N SER A 21 20.80 -16.31 -12.66
CA SER A 21 19.40 -16.42 -12.28
C SER A 21 18.85 -15.01 -12.08
N SER A 22 18.24 -14.44 -13.12
CA SER A 22 17.40 -13.26 -12.99
C SER A 22 16.08 -13.74 -12.40
N SER A 23 16.05 -13.94 -11.08
CA SER A 23 14.80 -14.04 -10.35
C SER A 23 14.19 -12.65 -10.36
N LYS A 24 13.28 -12.39 -11.29
CA LYS A 24 12.37 -11.25 -11.17
C LYS A 24 11.53 -11.52 -9.94
N ASP A 25 11.55 -10.61 -8.98
CA ASP A 25 10.61 -10.68 -7.86
C ASP A 25 9.20 -10.55 -8.45
N LEU A 26 8.41 -11.61 -8.31
CA LEU A 26 7.03 -11.66 -8.77
C LEU A 26 6.11 -11.24 -7.63
N PRO A 27 4.94 -10.64 -7.93
CA PRO A 27 3.91 -10.44 -6.93
C PRO A 27 3.58 -11.76 -6.22
N THR A 28 3.50 -11.72 -4.90
CA THR A 28 3.12 -12.85 -4.07
C THR A 28 1.61 -12.81 -3.84
N ARG A 29 0.93 -13.94 -3.98
CA ARG A 29 -0.48 -14.10 -3.63
C ARG A 29 -0.60 -15.04 -2.44
N THR A 30 -1.39 -14.64 -1.44
CA THR A 30 -1.82 -15.52 -0.35
C THR A 30 -3.33 -15.61 -0.33
N ASP A 31 -3.85 -16.73 0.15
CA ASP A 31 -5.28 -17.03 0.20
C ASP A 31 -5.59 -17.60 1.58
N PHE A 32 -6.54 -17.00 2.28
CA PHE A 32 -6.96 -17.40 3.61
C PHE A 32 -8.48 -17.52 3.66
N SER A 33 -8.98 -18.74 3.85
CA SER A 33 -10.41 -19.01 3.99
C SER A 33 -10.86 -19.04 5.45
N PHE A 34 -12.06 -18.55 5.73
CA PHE A 34 -12.71 -18.60 7.04
C PHE A 34 -14.24 -18.66 6.89
N GLU A 35 -14.92 -19.12 7.93
CA GLU A 35 -16.37 -19.23 7.98
C GLU A 35 -16.96 -18.04 8.75
N PHE A 36 -17.97 -17.38 8.19
CA PHE A 36 -18.76 -16.34 8.87
C PHE A 36 -20.23 -16.50 8.49
N ASP A 37 -21.10 -16.59 9.50
CA ASP A 37 -22.55 -16.81 9.33
C ASP A 37 -22.90 -17.90 8.29
N GLN A 38 -22.31 -19.09 8.44
CA GLN A 38 -22.50 -20.27 7.57
C GLN A 38 -22.03 -20.11 6.12
N ASN A 39 -21.35 -19.02 5.79
CA ASN A 39 -20.75 -18.79 4.48
C ASN A 39 -19.22 -18.83 4.57
N THR A 40 -18.58 -19.43 3.56
CA THR A 40 -17.13 -19.43 3.41
C THR A 40 -16.67 -18.16 2.68
N TYR A 41 -15.81 -17.40 3.34
CA TYR A 41 -15.17 -16.21 2.77
C TYR A 41 -13.66 -16.43 2.63
N HIS A 42 -13.05 -15.68 1.73
CA HIS A 42 -11.63 -15.69 1.45
C HIS A 42 -11.05 -14.28 1.58
N ILE A 43 -9.96 -14.14 2.33
CA ILE A 43 -9.05 -12.99 2.24
C ILE A 43 -7.92 -13.36 1.30
N ILE A 44 -7.89 -12.75 0.12
CA ILE A 44 -6.82 -12.93 -0.86
C ILE A 44 -5.93 -11.70 -0.83
N SER A 45 -4.68 -11.87 -0.37
CA SER A 45 -3.68 -10.81 -0.39
C SER A 45 -2.85 -10.91 -1.66
N ILE A 46 -2.66 -9.79 -2.35
CA ILE A 46 -1.70 -9.68 -3.45
C ILE A 46 -0.68 -8.63 -3.05
N SER A 47 0.59 -9.02 -3.01
CA SER A 47 1.71 -8.18 -2.58
C SER A 47 2.75 -8.09 -3.67
N ALA A 48 2.97 -6.91 -4.22
CA ALA A 48 4.11 -6.61 -5.08
C ALA A 48 5.43 -6.60 -4.27
N PRO A 49 6.57 -6.88 -4.93
CA PRO A 49 7.90 -6.80 -4.30
C PRO A 49 8.25 -5.40 -3.78
N SER A 50 7.60 -4.35 -4.31
CA SER A 50 7.74 -2.97 -3.86
C SER A 50 7.23 -2.73 -2.42
N GLY A 51 6.54 -3.70 -1.81
CA GLY A 51 5.84 -3.50 -0.55
C GLY A 51 4.44 -2.92 -0.74
N GLU A 52 3.96 -2.79 -1.97
CA GLU A 52 2.57 -2.42 -2.31
C GLU A 52 1.70 -3.66 -2.50
N GLY A 53 0.39 -3.55 -2.33
CA GLY A 53 -0.49 -4.71 -2.35
C GLY A 53 -1.84 -4.43 -1.74
N TYR A 54 -2.82 -5.25 -2.08
CA TYR A 54 -4.22 -5.15 -1.65
C TYR A 54 -4.71 -6.46 -1.07
N ASN A 55 -5.81 -6.38 -0.34
CA ASN A 55 -6.53 -7.57 0.09
C ASN A 55 -7.91 -7.56 -0.56
N TYR A 56 -8.36 -8.71 -1.03
CA TYR A 56 -9.76 -8.93 -1.40
C TYR A 56 -10.46 -9.71 -0.32
N LEU A 57 -11.68 -9.32 -0.01
CA LEU A 57 -12.66 -10.20 0.61
C LEU A 57 -13.54 -10.79 -0.51
N ILE A 58 -13.60 -12.11 -0.61
CA ILE A 58 -14.33 -12.83 -1.66
C ILE A 58 -15.22 -13.88 -1.04
N GLN A 59 -16.45 -14.02 -1.54
CA GLN A 59 -17.32 -15.16 -1.27
C GLN A 59 -17.51 -15.96 -2.56
N TYR A 60 -17.44 -17.27 -2.46
CA TYR A 60 -17.72 -18.19 -3.57
C TYR A 60 -19.01 -18.97 -3.30
N GLU A 61 -19.86 -19.06 -4.31
CA GLU A 61 -20.99 -19.99 -4.36
C GLU A 61 -20.89 -20.81 -5.65
N ASN A 62 -20.84 -22.14 -5.55
CA ASN A 62 -20.73 -23.05 -6.70
C ASN A 62 -19.56 -22.71 -7.65
N ASP A 63 -18.38 -22.42 -7.09
CA ASP A 63 -17.17 -22.00 -7.81
C ASP A 63 -17.27 -20.62 -8.51
N GLU A 64 -18.38 -19.89 -8.35
CA GLU A 64 -18.55 -18.54 -8.85
C GLU A 64 -18.38 -17.52 -7.72
N SER A 65 -17.67 -16.43 -8.01
CA SER A 65 -17.49 -15.33 -7.05
C SER A 65 -18.77 -14.50 -7.02
N VAL A 66 -19.52 -14.54 -5.92
CA VAL A 66 -20.79 -13.80 -5.76
C VAL A 66 -20.62 -12.46 -5.06
N LEU A 67 -19.54 -12.33 -4.30
CA LEU A 67 -19.15 -11.11 -3.60
C LEU A 67 -17.67 -10.84 -3.86
N ARG A 68 -17.33 -9.58 -4.07
CA ARG A 68 -15.94 -9.11 -3.98
C ARG A 68 -15.89 -7.69 -3.44
N SER A 69 -15.09 -7.50 -2.40
CA SER A 69 -14.69 -6.20 -1.90
C SER A 69 -13.18 -6.15 -1.68
N MET A 70 -12.65 -4.96 -1.49
CA MET A 70 -11.23 -4.66 -1.53
C MET A 70 -10.83 -3.72 -0.40
N ASP A 71 -9.68 -4.01 0.19
CA ASP A 71 -8.90 -3.14 1.05
C ASP A 71 -7.72 -2.67 0.19
N THR A 72 -7.78 -1.40 -0.23
CA THR A 72 -6.86 -0.86 -1.24
C THR A 72 -5.55 -0.33 -0.66
N ASN A 73 -5.22 -0.62 0.59
CA ASN A 73 -3.95 -0.18 1.17
C ASN A 73 -3.38 -1.17 2.19
N GLN A 74 -4.10 -2.28 2.44
CA GLN A 74 -3.83 -3.31 3.44
C GLN A 74 -3.77 -2.78 4.87
N ASP A 75 -4.58 -1.77 5.19
CA ASP A 75 -4.72 -1.23 6.54
C ASP A 75 -5.70 -2.01 7.42
N GLY A 76 -6.42 -2.99 6.84
CA GLY A 76 -7.40 -3.80 7.53
C GLY A 76 -8.83 -3.27 7.41
N ILE A 77 -9.08 -2.27 6.57
CA ILE A 77 -10.41 -1.71 6.30
C ILE A 77 -10.74 -1.90 4.80
N ILE A 78 -11.94 -2.41 4.53
CA ILE A 78 -12.51 -2.45 3.18
C ILE A 78 -12.98 -1.04 2.82
N ASP A 79 -12.47 -0.51 1.72
CA ASP A 79 -12.80 0.82 1.19
C ASP A 79 -13.62 0.74 -0.11
N LEU A 80 -13.72 -0.43 -0.73
CA LEU A 80 -14.44 -0.63 -1.99
C LEU A 80 -15.20 -1.96 -2.04
N VAL A 81 -16.50 -1.92 -2.33
CA VAL A 81 -17.27 -3.10 -2.78
C VAL A 81 -17.33 -3.10 -4.31
N GLN A 82 -16.75 -4.13 -4.95
CA GLN A 82 -16.73 -4.22 -6.42
C GLN A 82 -18.03 -4.79 -6.98
N TYR A 83 -18.57 -5.82 -6.34
CA TYR A 83 -19.89 -6.40 -6.62
C TYR A 83 -20.35 -7.29 -5.46
N GLY A 84 -21.64 -7.61 -5.46
CA GLY A 84 -22.35 -8.34 -4.40
C GLY A 84 -23.35 -7.43 -3.69
N ASP A 85 -24.33 -8.01 -3.02
CA ASP A 85 -25.42 -7.29 -2.35
C ASP A 85 -25.10 -7.10 -0.86
N ILE A 86 -24.00 -6.38 -0.56
CA ILE A 86 -23.64 -6.00 0.82
C ILE A 86 -23.18 -4.54 0.87
N SER A 87 -23.31 -3.95 2.05
CA SER A 87 -22.77 -2.61 2.32
C SER A 87 -21.27 -2.64 2.64
N LEU A 88 -20.60 -1.47 2.58
CA LEU A 88 -19.23 -1.32 3.06
C LEU A 88 -19.09 -1.66 4.55
N GLU A 89 -20.08 -1.31 5.37
CA GLU A 89 -20.10 -1.61 6.81
C GLU A 89 -20.15 -3.13 7.07
N GLU A 90 -21.00 -3.82 6.33
CA GLU A 90 -21.12 -5.28 6.39
C GLU A 90 -19.85 -5.96 5.88
N ALA A 91 -19.27 -5.49 4.76
CA ALA A 91 -18.00 -5.99 4.25
C ALA A 91 -16.87 -5.85 5.29
N ASN A 92 -16.79 -4.71 5.97
CA ASN A 92 -15.82 -4.47 7.04
C ASN A 92 -16.04 -5.38 8.25
N THR A 93 -17.29 -5.66 8.59
CA THR A 93 -17.63 -6.60 9.68
C THR A 93 -17.10 -8.00 9.39
N ILE A 94 -17.36 -8.51 8.18
CA ILE A 94 -16.89 -9.83 7.73
C ILE A 94 -15.36 -9.86 7.65
N TYR A 95 -14.76 -8.83 7.06
CA TYR A 95 -13.32 -8.74 6.86
C TYR A 95 -12.54 -8.67 8.18
N THR A 96 -12.99 -7.84 9.13
CA THR A 96 -12.39 -7.72 10.46
C THR A 96 -12.45 -9.03 11.22
N PHE A 97 -13.58 -9.74 11.14
CA PHE A 97 -13.71 -11.09 11.71
C PHE A 97 -12.68 -12.05 11.07
N GLY A 98 -12.56 -12.06 9.75
CA GLY A 98 -11.57 -12.88 9.03
C GLY A 98 -10.12 -12.58 9.45
N ILE A 99 -9.76 -11.30 9.60
CA ILE A 99 -8.45 -10.88 10.11
C ILE A 99 -8.22 -11.42 11.53
N GLN A 100 -9.21 -11.30 12.42
CA GLN A 100 -9.11 -11.81 13.79
C GLN A 100 -8.87 -13.32 13.81
N VAL A 101 -9.59 -14.09 12.99
CA VAL A 101 -9.37 -15.53 12.84
C VAL A 101 -7.96 -15.83 12.31
N ALA A 102 -7.46 -15.05 11.34
CA ALA A 102 -6.11 -15.21 10.82
C ALA A 102 -5.03 -14.91 11.88
N ILE A 103 -5.25 -13.92 12.76
CA ILE A 103 -4.36 -13.60 13.89
C ILE A 103 -4.33 -14.76 14.88
N GLU A 104 -5.49 -15.28 15.28
CA GLU A 104 -5.61 -16.40 16.21
C GLU A 104 -4.91 -17.67 15.68
N GLN A 105 -4.96 -17.88 14.37
CA GLN A 105 -4.25 -18.97 13.69
C GLN A 105 -2.77 -18.69 13.40
N GLN A 106 -2.24 -17.53 13.80
CA GLN A 106 -0.86 -17.08 13.52
C GLN A 106 -0.53 -17.04 12.01
N LYS A 107 -1.55 -16.79 11.17
CA LYS A 107 -1.44 -16.67 9.71
C LYS A 107 -1.45 -15.22 9.22
N PHE A 108 -1.75 -14.28 10.11
CA PHE A 108 -1.74 -12.86 9.79
C PHE A 108 -0.33 -12.26 9.91
N LYS A 109 0.08 -11.49 8.89
CA LYS A 109 1.31 -10.68 8.92
C LYS A 109 0.95 -9.24 8.62
N ALA A 110 0.99 -8.39 9.65
CA ALA A 110 0.81 -6.95 9.47
C ALA A 110 1.88 -6.38 8.53
N ARG A 111 1.47 -5.54 7.58
CA ARG A 111 2.42 -4.72 6.83
C ARG A 111 2.83 -3.52 7.66
N LYS A 112 4.15 -3.29 7.70
CA LYS A 112 4.75 -2.13 8.39
C LYS A 112 4.97 -0.94 7.45
N ASP A 113 4.87 -1.17 6.14
CA ASP A 113 5.35 -0.25 5.12
C ASP A 113 4.19 0.57 4.58
N LYS A 114 3.90 1.70 5.25
CA LYS A 114 2.92 2.69 4.77
C LYS A 114 3.65 3.79 4.00
N ARG A 115 3.05 4.28 2.91
CA ARG A 115 3.49 5.48 2.18
C ARG A 115 3.17 6.73 3.00
N ILE A 116 3.90 6.92 4.10
CA ILE A 116 3.70 8.00 5.06
C ILE A 116 4.96 8.85 5.12
N PHE A 117 4.77 10.15 4.98
CA PHE A 117 5.77 11.17 5.21
C PHE A 117 5.29 12.07 6.35
N ILE A 118 6.11 12.17 7.40
CA ILE A 118 5.82 13.01 8.57
C ILE A 118 6.84 14.14 8.62
N HIS A 119 6.35 15.36 8.80
CA HIS A 119 7.16 16.54 9.06
C HIS A 119 6.64 17.25 10.31
N THR A 120 7.52 17.52 11.27
CA THR A 120 7.16 18.26 12.48
C THR A 120 7.81 19.64 12.46
N GLU A 121 7.03 20.67 12.75
CA GLU A 121 7.50 22.05 12.89
C GLU A 121 6.76 22.71 14.06
N GLU A 122 7.52 23.29 14.99
CA GLU A 122 6.99 23.87 16.24
C GLU A 122 6.12 22.86 17.02
N ASN A 123 4.82 23.14 17.15
CA ASN A 123 3.83 22.29 17.84
C ASN A 123 2.89 21.59 16.85
N LEU A 124 3.23 21.57 15.56
CA LEU A 124 2.41 20.95 14.52
C LEU A 124 3.15 19.76 13.92
N GLU A 125 2.42 18.67 13.73
CA GLU A 125 2.83 17.53 12.92
C GLU A 125 2.01 17.52 11.63
N TYR A 126 2.71 17.40 10.51
CA TYR A 126 2.14 17.31 9.17
C TYR A 126 2.36 15.89 8.67
N THR A 127 1.27 15.16 8.45
CA THR A 127 1.28 13.81 7.93
C THR A 127 0.74 13.82 6.51
N LEU A 128 1.57 13.40 5.57
CA LEU A 128 1.19 13.17 4.19
C LEU A 128 1.20 11.68 3.92
N GLN A 129 0.07 11.15 3.45
CA GLN A 129 -0.08 9.74 3.15
C GLN A 129 -0.67 9.53 1.76
N THR A 130 0.01 8.76 0.91
CA THR A 130 -0.52 8.38 -0.40
C THR A 130 -1.22 7.04 -0.32
N PHE A 131 -2.43 6.97 -0.85
CA PHE A 131 -3.26 5.78 -0.97
C PHE A 131 -3.40 5.36 -2.45
N GLY A 132 -3.82 4.11 -2.68
CA GLY A 132 -4.03 3.55 -4.02
C GLY A 132 -2.80 2.91 -4.67
N PHE A 133 -3.03 2.16 -5.75
CA PHE A 133 -1.99 1.36 -6.44
C PHE A 133 -1.79 1.68 -7.91
N TYR A 134 -2.87 1.98 -8.61
CA TYR A 134 -2.82 2.35 -10.03
C TYR A 134 -2.62 3.83 -10.12
N THR A 135 -1.82 4.25 -11.12
CA THR A 135 -1.58 5.67 -11.39
C THR A 135 -2.88 6.46 -11.38
N ASP A 136 -3.95 5.89 -11.91
CA ASP A 136 -5.20 6.62 -12.11
C ASP A 136 -6.10 6.67 -10.86
N LEU A 137 -5.71 5.99 -9.76
CA LEU A 137 -6.49 5.86 -8.53
C LEU A 137 -5.69 6.25 -7.27
N LEU A 138 -4.60 7.00 -7.43
CA LEU A 138 -3.89 7.54 -6.29
C LEU A 138 -4.58 8.79 -5.76
N TYR A 139 -4.68 8.88 -4.45
CA TYR A 139 -5.06 10.08 -3.72
C TYR A 139 -4.12 10.28 -2.52
N ASN A 140 -4.03 11.52 -2.05
CA ASN A 140 -3.24 11.89 -0.88
C ASN A 140 -4.17 12.34 0.24
N LYS A 141 -3.96 11.79 1.44
CA LYS A 141 -4.48 12.36 2.69
C LYS A 141 -3.43 13.29 3.26
N PHE A 142 -3.85 14.50 3.58
CA PHE A 142 -3.03 15.48 4.27
C PHE A 142 -3.65 15.78 5.64
N GLU A 143 -2.87 15.57 6.68
CA GLU A 143 -3.29 15.69 8.07
C GLU A 143 -2.38 16.67 8.82
N ILE A 144 -3.00 17.55 9.60
CA ILE A 144 -2.30 18.51 10.47
C ILE A 144 -2.74 18.24 11.90
N THR A 145 -1.79 17.88 12.77
CA THR A 145 -2.06 17.59 14.18
C THR A 145 -1.37 18.61 15.07
N ASN A 146 -2.12 19.26 15.96
CA ASN A 146 -1.54 20.08 17.01
C ASN A 146 -1.07 19.19 18.17
N LEU A 147 0.24 19.09 18.37
CA LEU A 147 0.85 18.23 19.37
C LEU A 147 0.55 18.65 20.82
N THR A 148 0.05 19.88 21.04
CA THR A 148 -0.31 20.38 22.38
C THR A 148 -1.78 20.11 22.71
N THR A 149 -2.68 20.33 21.75
CA THR A 149 -4.14 20.19 21.97
C THR A 149 -4.70 18.85 21.50
N ALA A 150 -3.94 18.11 20.68
CA ALA A 150 -4.38 16.93 19.93
C ALA A 150 -5.55 17.21 18.96
N ASP A 151 -5.72 18.47 18.53
CA ASP A 151 -6.67 18.80 17.46
C ASP A 151 -6.10 18.33 16.11
N GLU A 152 -6.95 17.71 15.30
CA GLU A 152 -6.62 17.15 14.00
C GLU A 152 -7.40 17.88 12.89
N GLU A 153 -6.70 18.19 11.81
CA GLU A 153 -7.27 18.72 10.58
C GLU A 153 -6.99 17.74 9.41
N LEU A 154 -8.01 17.41 8.60
CA LEU A 154 -7.97 16.40 7.55
C LEU A 154 -8.44 16.94 6.20
N PHE A 155 -7.60 16.76 5.19
CA PHE A 155 -7.80 17.19 3.81
C PHE A 155 -7.43 16.07 2.83
N PHE A 156 -8.04 16.08 1.64
CA PHE A 156 -7.73 15.11 0.60
C PHE A 156 -7.50 15.78 -0.75
N ASP A 157 -6.45 15.32 -1.42
CA ASP A 157 -6.16 15.51 -2.84
C ASP A 157 -6.52 14.19 -3.54
N MET A 158 -7.71 14.15 -4.13
CA MET A 158 -8.37 12.94 -4.64
C MET A 158 -7.70 12.40 -5.90
N ASP A 159 -6.94 13.24 -6.60
CA ASP A 159 -6.18 12.87 -7.78
C ASP A 159 -4.67 12.82 -7.54
N ALA A 160 -4.21 13.01 -6.31
CA ALA A 160 -2.81 13.14 -5.94
C ALA A 160 -2.04 14.13 -6.85
N ASP A 161 -2.70 15.14 -7.42
CA ASP A 161 -2.12 16.06 -8.41
C ASP A 161 -1.47 17.30 -7.77
N GLY A 162 -1.56 17.41 -6.44
CA GLY A 162 -1.04 18.52 -5.66
C GLY A 162 -2.08 19.58 -5.34
N GLU A 163 -3.35 19.40 -5.70
CA GLU A 163 -4.48 20.26 -5.35
C GLU A 163 -5.42 19.55 -4.36
N LEU A 164 -5.80 20.21 -3.27
CA LEU A 164 -6.75 19.66 -2.30
C LEU A 164 -8.18 19.84 -2.82
N ASP A 165 -8.94 18.75 -2.85
CA ASP A 165 -10.33 18.71 -3.31
C ASP A 165 -11.34 18.78 -2.18
N THR A 166 -11.04 18.16 -1.03
CA THR A 166 -12.01 17.97 0.04
C THR A 166 -11.44 18.23 1.44
N ILE A 167 -12.32 18.69 2.32
CA ILE A 167 -12.09 18.84 3.77
C ILE A 167 -12.97 17.82 4.46
N GLU A 168 -12.38 16.92 5.23
CA GLU A 168 -13.15 15.99 6.08
C GLU A 168 -13.35 16.59 7.48
N GLN A 169 -12.31 17.22 8.03
CA GLN A 169 -12.34 17.80 9.37
C GLN A 169 -11.40 18.99 9.43
N SER A 170 -11.90 20.23 9.40
CA SER A 170 -11.12 21.44 9.70
C SER A 170 -12.04 22.67 9.73
N ASP A 171 -11.65 23.69 10.48
CA ASP A 171 -12.24 25.04 10.39
C ASP A 171 -11.58 25.92 9.33
N ARG A 172 -10.46 25.48 8.72
CA ARG A 172 -9.76 26.20 7.65
C ARG A 172 -10.48 26.05 6.31
N THR A 173 -10.20 26.98 5.41
CA THR A 173 -10.58 26.85 4.01
C THR A 173 -9.60 25.96 3.25
N LEU A 174 -10.03 25.40 2.10
CA LEU A 174 -9.13 24.67 1.21
C LEU A 174 -7.97 25.55 0.74
N GLU A 175 -8.24 26.83 0.46
CA GLU A 175 -7.23 27.79 0.00
C GLU A 175 -6.12 27.99 1.04
N ASP A 176 -6.48 28.15 2.32
CA ASP A 176 -5.52 28.28 3.41
C ASP A 176 -4.70 26.99 3.61
N ALA A 177 -5.37 25.83 3.50
CA ALA A 177 -4.72 24.53 3.65
C ALA A 177 -3.81 24.19 2.45
N GLN A 178 -4.16 24.67 1.25
CA GLN A 178 -3.45 24.42 -0.01
C GLN A 178 -2.03 24.95 0.03
N GLU A 179 -1.81 26.16 0.55
CA GLU A 179 -0.46 26.73 0.68
C GLU A 179 0.43 25.87 1.59
N ILE A 180 -0.13 25.38 2.69
CA ILE A 180 0.57 24.51 3.64
C ILE A 180 0.86 23.16 2.97
N TYR A 181 -0.13 22.57 2.32
CA TYR A 181 0.00 21.29 1.62
C TYR A 181 1.12 21.31 0.57
N GLN A 182 1.16 22.33 -0.29
CA GLN A 182 2.22 22.48 -1.30
C GLN A 182 3.61 22.64 -0.68
N ARG A 183 3.70 23.38 0.44
CA ARG A 183 4.96 23.51 1.19
C ARG A 183 5.43 22.15 1.71
N ILE A 184 4.53 21.35 2.30
CA ILE A 184 4.85 20.02 2.82
C ILE A 184 5.23 19.05 1.70
N LEU A 185 4.52 19.08 0.56
CA LEU A 185 4.89 18.35 -0.65
C LEU A 185 6.32 18.69 -1.09
N GLN A 186 6.66 19.98 -1.18
CA GLN A 186 7.99 20.42 -1.58
C GLN A 186 9.07 19.98 -0.59
N ILE A 187 8.79 20.02 0.71
CA ILE A 187 9.71 19.50 1.74
C ILE A 187 9.91 17.99 1.54
N GLY A 188 8.83 17.24 1.29
CA GLY A 188 8.89 15.81 1.00
C GLY A 188 9.73 15.49 -0.23
N ILE A 189 9.59 16.28 -1.31
CA ILE A 189 10.39 16.14 -2.53
C ILE A 189 11.87 16.42 -2.24
N ASN A 190 12.17 17.50 -1.52
CA ASN A 190 13.55 17.86 -1.17
C ASN A 190 14.24 16.83 -0.28
N ARG A 191 13.48 15.98 0.41
CA ARG A 191 13.97 14.89 1.27
C ARG A 191 13.95 13.52 0.59
N ASP A 192 13.67 13.46 -0.71
CA ASP A 192 13.47 12.21 -1.47
C ASP A 192 12.40 11.29 -0.84
N MET A 193 11.42 11.87 -0.14
CA MET A 193 10.29 11.16 0.48
C MET A 193 9.05 11.18 -0.41
N VAL A 194 8.92 12.19 -1.27
CA VAL A 194 7.80 12.37 -2.21
C VAL A 194 8.38 12.48 -3.60
N VAL A 195 7.74 11.85 -4.58
CA VAL A 195 8.11 11.95 -6.01
C VAL A 195 6.92 12.40 -6.84
N PHE A 196 7.18 13.18 -7.88
CA PHE A 196 6.18 13.49 -8.90
C PHE A 196 6.34 12.51 -10.07
N ARG A 197 5.37 11.61 -10.28
CA ARG A 197 5.36 10.61 -11.36
C ARG A 197 3.93 10.36 -11.82
N PHE A 198 3.75 10.15 -13.12
CA PHE A 198 2.43 9.92 -13.72
C PHE A 198 1.45 11.06 -13.43
N ASP A 199 1.98 12.29 -13.44
CA ASP A 199 1.24 13.50 -13.08
C ASP A 199 0.69 13.51 -11.64
N LYS A 200 1.29 12.71 -10.74
CA LYS A 200 0.86 12.58 -9.34
C LYS A 200 2.03 12.68 -8.35
N PHE A 201 1.77 13.28 -7.19
CA PHE A 201 2.65 13.30 -6.03
C PHE A 201 2.46 12.04 -5.19
N ILE A 202 3.53 11.27 -5.02
CA ILE A 202 3.50 9.96 -4.39
C ILE A 202 4.52 9.92 -3.26
N VAL A 203 4.07 9.65 -2.05
CA VAL A 203 4.93 9.34 -0.91
C VAL A 203 5.58 7.98 -1.10
N LEU A 204 6.90 7.92 -0.97
CA LEU A 204 7.67 6.69 -1.11
C LEU A 204 7.60 5.83 0.15
N ILE A 205 7.60 4.51 -0.05
CA ILE A 205 7.85 3.56 1.02
C ILE A 205 9.35 3.60 1.35
N ILE A 206 9.71 3.99 2.56
CA ILE A 206 11.10 3.94 3.02
C ILE A 206 11.30 2.73 3.94
N PRO A 207 12.22 1.81 3.59
CA PRO A 207 12.62 0.74 4.49
C PRO A 207 13.18 1.31 5.80
N GLN A 208 12.68 0.83 6.94
CA GLN A 208 13.04 1.26 8.30
C GLN A 208 14.57 1.26 8.59
N GLU A 209 15.39 0.56 7.79
CA GLU A 209 16.85 0.53 7.91
C GLU A 209 17.56 1.86 7.60
N LYS A 210 16.87 2.85 6.98
CA LYS A 210 17.43 4.18 6.68
C LYS A 210 16.98 5.30 7.62
N ALA A 211 16.16 4.99 8.63
CA ALA A 211 15.59 5.99 9.54
C ALA A 211 16.45 6.27 10.79
N SER A 212 17.72 5.83 10.82
CA SER A 212 18.65 6.04 11.93
C SER A 212 19.78 7.01 11.60
#